data_AF-A0A532CKF5-F1
#
_entry.id   AF-A0A532CKF5-F1
#
_cell.length_a   1.000
_cell.length_b   1.000
_cell.length_c   1.000
_cell.angle_alpha   90.00
_cell.angle_beta   90.00
_cell.angle_gamma   90.00
#
_symmetry.space_group_name_H-M   'P 1'
#
loop_
_entity.id
_entity.type
_entity.pdbx_description
1 polymer ?
#
loop_
_entity_poly.entity_id
_entity_poly.type
_entity_poly.pdbx_seq_one_letter_code
_entity_poly.pdbx_strand_id
1 'polypeptide(L)'
;FGLLNKGGADSLPLSRFHMWGLGTKMMQKVMKQNRMPGVPELMETALDLGVHFIACTTTMGLMGITKDTLIDGIDQFAGVTTYLAEAKQGSVNLFI
;
A
#
# COMPACT_ATOMS: atom_id res chain seq x y z
N PHE A 1 4.14 16.39 8.65
CA PHE A 1 4.00 15.48 7.50
C PHE A 1 2.55 15.17 7.14
N GLY A 2 1.64 14.91 8.08
CA GLY A 2 0.25 14.54 7.77
C GLY A 2 -0.58 15.53 6.94
N LEU A 3 -0.26 16.83 6.94
CA LEU A 3 -0.97 17.81 6.09
C LEU A 3 -0.55 17.72 4.61
N LEU A 4 0.69 17.30 4.35
CA LEU A 4 1.29 17.16 3.01
C LEU A 4 1.02 15.76 2.43
N ASN A 5 1.06 14.73 3.28
CA ASN A 5 0.71 13.37 2.91
C ASN A 5 -0.53 12.94 3.70
N LYS A 6 -1.70 13.02 3.06
CA LYS A 6 -2.98 12.59 3.63
C LYS A 6 -3.15 11.06 3.64
N GLY A 7 -2.25 10.32 2.99
CA GLY A 7 -2.31 8.87 2.87
C GLY A 7 -3.52 8.37 2.07
N GLY A 8 -3.76 7.06 2.14
CA GLY A 8 -4.89 6.39 1.51
C GLY A 8 -4.62 5.84 0.11
N ALA A 9 -5.10 4.63 -0.15
CA ALA A 9 -4.93 3.93 -1.42
C ALA A 9 -5.55 4.66 -2.62
N ASP A 10 -6.58 5.47 -2.38
CA ASP A 10 -7.27 6.27 -3.41
C ASP A 10 -6.52 7.52 -3.86
N SER A 11 -5.59 8.02 -3.05
CA SER A 11 -4.90 9.30 -3.31
C SER A 11 -3.53 9.12 -3.96
N LEU A 12 -3.13 7.88 -4.25
CA LEU A 12 -1.82 7.55 -4.78
C LEU A 12 -1.62 8.12 -6.20
N PRO A 13 -0.51 8.84 -6.45
CA PRO A 13 -0.18 9.31 -7.79
C PRO A 13 0.30 8.16 -8.68
N LEU A 14 0.15 8.30 -10.00
CA LEU A 14 0.79 7.37 -10.93
C LEU A 14 2.31 7.56 -10.91
N SER A 15 3.07 6.46 -10.97
CA SER A 15 4.54 6.48 -11.01
C SER A 15 5.11 7.23 -12.23
N ARG A 16 4.37 7.21 -13.35
CA ARG A 16 4.63 7.98 -14.57
C ARG A 16 3.32 8.49 -15.15
N PHE A 17 3.39 9.57 -15.93
CA PHE A 17 2.22 10.20 -16.57
C PHE A 17 1.14 10.71 -15.60
N HIS A 18 1.47 11.01 -14.34
CA HIS A 18 0.48 11.53 -13.38
C HIS A 18 -0.20 12.83 -13.87
N MET A 19 0.56 13.74 -14.51
CA MET A 19 0.07 14.97 -15.17
C MET A 19 -0.93 15.74 -14.30
N TRP A 20 -0.52 16.14 -13.10
CA TRP A 20 -1.38 16.85 -12.13
C TRP A 20 -2.70 16.10 -11.80
N GLY A 21 -2.69 14.76 -11.89
CA GLY A 21 -3.85 13.90 -11.65
C GLY A 21 -4.70 13.59 -12.88
N LEU A 22 -4.44 14.22 -14.04
CA LEU A 22 -5.17 13.92 -15.27
C LEU A 22 -4.92 12.48 -15.72
N GLY A 23 -3.67 12.02 -15.67
CA GLY A 23 -3.34 10.64 -16.03
C GLY A 23 -3.97 9.62 -15.09
N THR A 24 -4.04 9.92 -13.79
CA THR A 24 -4.72 9.06 -12.81
C THR A 24 -6.20 8.89 -13.17
N LYS A 25 -6.90 9.99 -13.50
CA LYS A 25 -8.31 9.92 -13.93
C LYS A 25 -8.50 9.13 -15.23
N MET A 26 -7.59 9.29 -16.20
CA MET A 26 -7.63 8.53 -17.44
C MET A 26 -7.42 7.04 -17.19
N MET A 27 -6.45 6.67 -16.35
CA MET A 27 -6.18 5.28 -15.99
C MET A 27 -7.39 4.66 -15.27
N GLN A 28 -7.97 5.36 -14.29
CA GLN A 28 -9.20 4.91 -13.61
C GLN A 28 -10.35 4.65 -14.59
N LYS A 29 -10.50 5.50 -15.63
CA LYS A 29 -11.49 5.29 -16.68
C LYS A 29 -11.22 4.00 -17.47
N VAL A 30 -9.97 3.75 -17.86
CA VAL A 30 -9.57 2.53 -18.57
C VAL A 30 -9.78 1.28 -17.70
N MET A 31 -9.41 1.34 -16.42
CA MET A 31 -9.64 0.25 -15.46
C MET A 31 -11.13 -0.09 -15.35
N LYS A 32 -11.99 0.93 -15.19
CA LYS A 32 -13.44 0.76 -15.13
C LYS A 32 -14.03 0.16 -16.42
N GLN A 33 -13.54 0.59 -17.58
CA GLN A 33 -13.96 0.04 -18.88
C GLN A 33 -13.61 -1.45 -19.01
N ASN A 34 -12.49 -1.89 -18.43
CA ASN A 34 -12.04 -3.28 -18.42
C ASN A 34 -12.51 -4.06 -17.18
N ARG A 35 -13.39 -3.48 -16.36
CA ARG A 35 -13.91 -4.10 -15.11
C ARG A 35 -12.79 -4.51 -14.15
N MET A 36 -11.70 -3.75 -14.12
CA MET A 36 -10.62 -3.96 -13.17
C MET A 36 -10.95 -3.24 -11.84
N PRO A 37 -10.82 -3.93 -10.70
CA PRO A 37 -11.03 -3.33 -9.39
C PRO A 37 -10.00 -2.24 -9.09
N GLY A 38 -10.37 -1.31 -8.23
CA GLY A 38 -9.47 -0.26 -7.73
C GLY A 38 -8.44 -0.80 -6.75
N VAL A 39 -7.43 0.01 -6.43
CA VAL A 39 -6.42 -0.35 -5.41
C VAL A 39 -7.04 -0.64 -4.03
N PRO A 40 -8.01 0.15 -3.50
CA PRO A 40 -8.63 -0.17 -2.21
C PRO A 40 -9.39 -1.50 -2.22
N GLU A 41 -10.16 -1.77 -3.28
CA GLU A 41 -10.88 -3.04 -3.43
C GLU A 41 -9.92 -4.24 -3.51
N LEU A 42 -8.78 -4.07 -4.19
CA LEU A 42 -7.72 -5.09 -4.23
C LEU A 42 -7.06 -5.30 -2.86
N MET A 43 -6.89 -4.25 -2.06
CA MET A 43 -6.37 -4.36 -0.69
C MET A 43 -7.35 -5.10 0.23
N GLU A 44 -8.65 -4.77 0.14
CA GLU A 44 -9.70 -5.48 0.88
C GLU A 44 -9.76 -6.95 0.47
N THR A 45 -9.74 -7.23 -0.84
CA THR A 45 -9.67 -8.62 -1.34
C THR A 45 -8.44 -9.36 -0.82
N ALA A 46 -7.28 -8.69 -0.73
CA ALA A 46 -6.07 -9.29 -0.19
C ALA A 46 -6.22 -9.64 1.30
N LEU A 47 -6.83 -8.75 2.10
CA LEU A 47 -7.15 -9.03 3.51
C LEU A 47 -8.09 -10.23 3.64
N ASP A 48 -9.15 -10.29 2.83
CA ASP A 48 -10.12 -11.39 2.81
C ASP A 48 -9.48 -12.74 2.44
N LEU A 49 -8.44 -12.71 1.60
CA LEU A 49 -7.65 -13.88 1.23
C LEU A 49 -6.59 -14.27 2.27
N GLY A 50 -6.50 -13.55 3.40
CA GLY A 50 -5.56 -13.82 4.48
C GLY A 50 -4.13 -13.36 4.19
N VAL A 51 -3.94 -12.35 3.32
CA VAL A 51 -2.63 -11.74 3.12
C VAL A 51 -2.23 -10.99 4.38
N HIS A 52 -1.02 -11.27 4.88
CA HIS A 52 -0.48 -10.59 6.05
C HIS A 52 0.16 -9.25 5.69
N PHE A 53 -0.34 -8.17 6.28
CA PHE A 53 0.23 -6.83 6.12
C PHE A 53 1.18 -6.50 7.28
N ILE A 54 2.43 -6.17 6.94
CA ILE A 54 3.47 -5.83 7.91
C ILE A 54 3.87 -4.37 7.74
N ALA A 55 3.69 -3.57 8.79
CA ALA A 55 4.10 -2.17 8.81
C ALA A 55 5.57 -2.04 9.29
N CYS A 56 6.40 -1.34 8.51
CA CYS A 56 7.81 -1.12 8.85
C CYS A 56 7.97 -0.11 10.00
N THR A 57 8.46 -0.56 11.15
CA THR A 57 8.62 0.28 12.35
C THR A 57 9.62 1.43 12.15
N THR A 58 10.68 1.21 11.38
CA THR A 58 11.64 2.27 11.02
C THR A 58 10.94 3.38 10.23
N THR A 59 10.16 3.02 9.21
CA THR A 59 9.42 3.99 8.40
C THR A 59 8.39 4.74 9.23
N MET A 60 7.66 4.03 10.10
CA MET A 60 6.69 4.66 11.01
C MET A 60 7.35 5.70 11.92
N GLY A 61 8.51 5.39 12.51
CA GLY A 61 9.25 6.33 13.35
C GLY A 61 9.76 7.55 12.60
N LEU A 62 10.30 7.37 11.38
CA LEU A 62 10.82 8.46 10.56
C LEU A 62 9.70 9.38 10.03
N MET A 63 8.55 8.80 9.65
CA MET A 63 7.43 9.55 9.08
C MET A 63 6.44 10.06 10.13
N GLY A 64 6.59 9.65 11.39
CA GLY A 64 5.69 10.00 12.49
C GLY A 64 4.30 9.38 12.35
N ILE A 65 4.21 8.17 11.80
CA ILE A 65 2.95 7.44 11.59
C ILE A 65 2.65 6.61 12.84
N THR A 66 1.46 6.79 13.41
CA THR A 66 1.01 6.07 14.60
C THR A 66 0.10 4.91 14.22
N LYS A 67 -0.02 3.90 15.10
CA LYS A 67 -0.79 2.68 14.81
C LYS A 67 -2.26 2.95 14.51
N ASP A 68 -2.84 3.96 15.17
CA ASP A 68 -4.21 4.45 14.99
C ASP A 68 -4.49 5.11 13.63
N THR A 69 -3.45 5.43 12.86
CA THR A 69 -3.59 6.02 11.51
C THR A 69 -3.51 5.00 10.39
N LEU A 70 -3.23 3.74 10.71
CA LEU A 70 -3.17 2.66 9.75
C LEU A 70 -4.55 2.02 9.58
N ILE A 71 -4.73 1.31 8.46
CA ILE A 71 -5.94 0.53 8.22
C ILE A 71 -6.09 -0.58 9.27
N ASP A 72 -7.33 -0.94 9.54
CA ASP A 72 -7.62 -2.21 10.21
C ASP A 72 -7.11 -3.36 9.33
N GLY A 73 -6.51 -4.39 9.94
CA GLY A 73 -5.91 -5.51 9.21
C GLY A 73 -4.39 -5.47 9.05
N ILE A 74 -3.68 -4.57 9.74
CA ILE A 74 -2.22 -4.69 9.91
C ILE A 74 -1.92 -5.75 10.96
N ASP A 75 -1.35 -6.89 10.55
CA ASP A 75 -1.04 -8.01 11.43
C ASP A 75 0.18 -7.74 12.32
N GLN A 76 1.21 -7.10 11.76
CA GLN A 76 2.51 -6.99 12.43
C GLN A 76 3.18 -5.65 12.21
N PHE A 77 3.95 -5.25 13.23
CA PHE A 77 4.82 -4.08 13.23
C PHE A 77 6.25 -4.58 13.34
N ALA A 78 7.00 -4.54 12.25
CA ALA A 78 8.29 -5.22 12.20
C ALA A 78 9.40 -4.37 11.57
N GLY A 79 10.64 -4.70 11.94
CA GLY A 79 11.84 -4.11 11.35
C GLY A 79 12.37 -4.94 10.19
N VAL A 80 13.49 -4.50 9.62
CA VAL A 80 14.16 -5.18 8.49
C VAL A 80 14.56 -6.63 8.82
N THR A 81 14.94 -6.92 10.06
CA THR A 81 15.35 -8.27 10.49
C THR A 81 14.22 -9.27 10.39
N THR A 82 13.02 -8.90 10.87
CA THR A 82 11.82 -9.72 10.76
C THR A 82 11.42 -9.90 9.31
N TYR A 83 11.40 -8.82 8.51
CA TYR A 83 11.12 -8.91 7.07
C TYR A 83 12.05 -9.91 6.36
N LEU A 84 13.36 -9.88 6.64
CA LEU A 84 14.31 -10.81 6.04
C LEU A 84 14.09 -12.26 6.49
N ALA A 85 13.65 -12.49 7.73
CA ALA A 85 13.34 -13.82 8.23
C ALA A 85 12.11 -14.42 7.53
N GLU A 86 11.07 -13.61 7.31
CA GLU A 86 9.87 -14.00 6.54
C GLU A 86 10.19 -14.19 5.06
N ALA A 87 10.92 -13.25 4.44
CA ALA A 87 11.30 -13.29 3.04
C ALA A 87 12.19 -14.50 2.69
N LYS A 88 12.99 -14.98 3.65
CA LYS A 88 13.79 -16.21 3.49
C LYS A 88 12.94 -17.47 3.40
N GLN A 89 11.75 -17.47 4.01
CA GLN A 89 10.79 -18.59 3.94
C GLN A 89 9.93 -18.52 2.68
N GLY A 90 9.76 -17.33 2.11
CA GLY A 90 9.08 -17.13 0.83
C GLY A 90 9.82 -17.78 -0.34
N SER A 91 9.08 -18.44 -1.22
CA SER A 91 9.62 -18.97 -2.48
C SER A 91 9.96 -17.87 -3.50
N VAL A 92 9.28 -16.73 -3.40
CA VAL A 92 9.46 -15.56 -4.26
C VAL A 92 9.48 -14.32 -3.38
N ASN A 93 10.50 -13.48 -3.57
CA ASN A 93 10.63 -12.20 -2.89
C ASN A 93 10.79 -11.07 -3.91
N LEU A 94 9.96 -10.04 -3.83
CA LEU A 94 9.90 -8.91 -4.77
C LEU A 94 10.02 -7.58 -4.03
N PHE A 95 10.67 -6.61 -4.68
CA PHE A 95 10.69 -5.22 -4.25
C PHE A 95 9.95 -4.39 -5.32
N ILE A 96 8.88 -3.71 -4.91
CA ILE A 96 7.93 -2.99 -5.79
C ILE A 96 7.97 -1.49 -5.49
#